data_AF-A0A7X2PIC0-F1
#
_entry.id   AF-A0A7X2PIC0-F1
#
_cell.length_a   1.000
_cell.length_b   1.000
_cell.length_c   1.000
_cell.angle_alpha   90.00
_cell.angle_beta   90.00
_cell.angle_gamma   90.00
#
_symmetry.space_group_name_H-M   'P 1'
#
loop_
_entity.id
_entity.type
_entity.pdbx_description
1 polymer ?
#
loop_
_entity_poly.entity_id
_entity_poly.type
_entity_poly.pdbx_seq_one_letter_code
_entity_poly.pdbx_strand_id
1 'polypeptide(L)'
;MPRSVTSRYASALADVVVASKSLAAENVTVELRAFEAAMKESVELRNALLSPAVAPARKRAVIARLAEMMPLCREVKNFLMVLIDHRRSGALSEVIASFEAEIDGRLGVVRADVRSAQALSADQVQALAAELARVTGKKVKLDPKVEPELIGGVQVRIGSTVYDGSVQGRLDALGRQLRAG
;
A
#
# COMPACT_ATOMS: atom_id res chain seq x y z
N MET A 1 18.85 -6.74 7.66
CA MET A 1 18.14 -7.93 7.12
C MET A 1 18.53 -8.09 5.65
N PRO A 2 18.79 -9.31 5.14
CA PRO A 2 19.11 -9.49 3.73
C PRO A 2 17.96 -8.93 2.88
N ARG A 3 18.27 -8.05 1.91
CA ARG A 3 17.29 -7.52 0.95
C ARG A 3 16.59 -8.71 0.29
N SER A 4 15.31 -8.90 0.58
CA SER A 4 14.51 -9.93 -0.08
C SER A 4 14.49 -9.65 -1.59
N VAL A 5 14.30 -10.70 -2.39
CA VAL A 5 14.18 -10.54 -3.85
C VAL A 5 13.09 -9.51 -4.18
N THR A 6 12.00 -9.53 -3.41
CA THR A 6 10.90 -8.57 -3.43
C THR A 6 11.37 -7.12 -3.27
N SER A 7 12.21 -6.84 -2.27
CA SER A 7 12.70 -5.47 -2.02
C SER A 7 13.60 -4.94 -3.13
N ARG A 8 14.30 -5.82 -3.88
CA ARG A 8 15.14 -5.39 -5.01
C ARG A 8 14.30 -4.93 -6.20
N TYR A 9 13.23 -5.66 -6.53
CA TYR A 9 12.31 -5.28 -7.60
C TYR A 9 11.55 -4.00 -7.26
N ALA A 10 11.09 -3.88 -6.01
CA ALA A 10 10.46 -2.67 -5.51
C ALA A 10 11.37 -1.44 -5.64
N SER A 11 12.64 -1.58 -5.23
CA SER A 11 13.62 -0.49 -5.31
C SER A 11 13.94 -0.08 -6.73
N ALA A 12 14.13 -1.05 -7.62
CA ALA A 12 14.33 -0.78 -9.04
C ALA A 12 13.14 -0.04 -9.68
N LEU A 13 11.90 -0.42 -9.34
CA LEU A 13 10.72 0.30 -9.81
C LEU A 13 10.65 1.71 -9.22
N ALA A 14 10.93 1.87 -7.92
CA ALA A 14 10.97 3.17 -7.26
C ALA A 14 12.03 4.10 -7.88
N ASP A 15 13.20 3.57 -8.27
CA ASP A 15 14.23 4.32 -8.99
C ASP A 15 13.72 4.83 -10.33
N VAL A 16 13.04 3.98 -11.11
CA VAL A 16 12.48 4.37 -12.41
C VAL A 16 11.41 5.44 -12.25
N VAL A 17 10.53 5.30 -11.26
CA VAL A 17 9.45 6.25 -10.98
C VAL A 17 10.01 7.60 -10.55
N VAL A 18 10.99 7.63 -9.64
CA VAL A 18 11.61 8.87 -9.16
C VAL A 18 12.47 9.55 -10.24
N ALA A 19 13.14 8.76 -11.09
CA ALA A 19 13.91 9.30 -12.21
C ALA A 19 13.01 9.90 -13.32
N SER A 20 11.76 9.43 -13.43
CA SER A 20 10.81 9.92 -14.42
C SER A 20 10.09 11.17 -13.93
N LYS A 21 10.29 12.30 -14.63
CA LYS A 21 9.61 13.56 -14.29
C LYS A 21 8.11 13.57 -14.56
N SER A 22 7.62 12.66 -15.40
CA SER A 22 6.22 12.60 -15.84
C SER A 22 5.41 11.50 -15.16
N LEU A 23 6.06 10.62 -14.38
CA LEU A 23 5.41 9.45 -13.80
C LEU A 23 5.08 9.70 -12.33
N ALA A 24 3.79 9.90 -12.05
CA ALA A 24 3.32 9.98 -10.67
C ALA A 24 3.36 8.59 -10.02
N ALA A 25 4.04 8.47 -8.88
CA ALA A 25 4.13 7.22 -8.13
C ALA A 25 2.75 6.69 -7.70
N GLU A 26 1.80 7.60 -7.47
CA GLU A 26 0.40 7.27 -7.19
C GLU A 26 -0.26 6.54 -8.36
N ASN A 27 -0.09 7.02 -9.60
CA ASN A 27 -0.64 6.38 -10.79
C ASN A 27 -0.08 4.97 -10.98
N VAL A 28 1.24 4.81 -10.81
CA VAL A 28 1.90 3.49 -10.88
C VAL A 28 1.35 2.53 -9.83
N THR A 29 1.12 3.03 -8.62
CA THR A 29 0.53 2.22 -7.54
C THR A 29 -0.89 1.79 -7.88
N VAL A 30 -1.72 2.71 -8.39
CA VAL A 30 -3.10 2.43 -8.80
C VAL A 30 -3.13 1.38 -9.92
N GLU A 31 -2.29 1.53 -10.94
CA GLU A 31 -2.20 0.58 -12.06
C GLU A 31 -1.77 -0.82 -11.60
N LEU A 32 -0.75 -0.92 -10.73
CA LEU A 32 -0.31 -2.18 -10.17
C LEU A 32 -1.37 -2.86 -9.31
N ARG A 33 -2.10 -2.07 -8.50
CA ARG A 33 -3.20 -2.57 -7.67
C ARG A 33 -4.38 -3.03 -8.50
N ALA A 34 -4.69 -2.32 -9.59
CA ALA A 34 -5.73 -2.73 -10.52
C ALA A 34 -5.37 -4.07 -11.19
N PHE A 35 -4.11 -4.26 -11.59
CA PHE A 35 -3.64 -5.54 -12.12
C PHE A 35 -3.69 -6.66 -11.07
N GLU A 36 -3.29 -6.37 -9.83
CA GLU A 36 -3.41 -7.29 -8.70
C GLU A 36 -4.88 -7.71 -8.46
N ALA A 37 -5.81 -6.75 -8.53
CA ALA A 37 -7.24 -7.01 -8.39
C ALA A 37 -7.75 -7.92 -9.51
N ALA A 38 -7.41 -7.63 -10.77
CA ALA A 38 -7.77 -8.48 -11.91
C ALA A 38 -7.24 -9.92 -11.76
N MET A 39 -6.03 -10.09 -11.23
CA MET A 39 -5.48 -11.41 -10.89
C MET A 39 -6.22 -12.11 -9.74
N LYS A 40 -6.79 -11.37 -8.79
CA LYS A 40 -7.57 -11.95 -7.69
C LYS A 40 -8.98 -12.33 -8.13
N GLU A 41 -9.57 -11.57 -9.03
CA GLU A 41 -10.91 -11.82 -9.57
C GLU A 41 -10.94 -13.01 -10.55
N SER A 42 -9.94 -13.15 -11.41
CA SER A 42 -9.86 -14.26 -12.36
C SER A 42 -8.87 -15.35 -11.92
N VAL A 43 -9.42 -16.48 -11.48
CA VAL A 43 -8.63 -17.68 -11.14
C VAL A 43 -7.85 -18.20 -12.35
N GLU A 44 -8.41 -18.10 -13.55
CA GLU A 44 -7.76 -18.52 -14.80
C GLU A 44 -6.54 -17.65 -15.10
N LEU A 45 -6.68 -16.33 -14.97
CA LEU A 45 -5.57 -15.39 -15.15
C LEU A 45 -4.47 -15.66 -14.13
N ARG A 46 -4.85 -15.84 -12.86
CA ARG A 46 -3.92 -16.19 -11.79
C ARG A 46 -3.16 -17.46 -12.10
N ASN A 47 -3.86 -18.53 -12.47
CA ASN A 47 -3.25 -19.83 -12.78
C ASN A 47 -2.37 -19.74 -14.03
N ALA A 48 -2.77 -19.00 -15.06
CA ALA A 48 -1.97 -18.79 -16.26
C ALA A 48 -0.65 -18.06 -15.96
N LEU A 49 -0.67 -17.06 -15.09
CA LEU A 49 0.51 -16.28 -14.72
C LEU A 49 1.41 -16.97 -13.69
N LEU A 50 0.85 -17.73 -12.75
CA LEU A 50 1.61 -18.45 -11.73
C LEU A 50 2.13 -19.81 -12.21
N SER A 51 1.43 -20.48 -13.13
CA SER A 51 1.81 -21.81 -13.58
C SER A 51 3.16 -21.80 -14.31
N PRO A 52 4.14 -22.62 -13.89
CA PRO A 52 5.42 -22.75 -14.58
C PRO A 52 5.31 -23.47 -15.93
N ALA A 53 4.22 -24.21 -16.16
CA ALA A 53 3.96 -24.92 -17.42
C ALA A 53 3.57 -23.98 -18.58
N VAL A 54 3.13 -22.76 -18.27
CA VAL A 54 2.81 -21.76 -19.29
C VAL A 54 4.08 -21.07 -19.74
N ALA A 55 4.38 -21.17 -21.05
CA ALA A 55 5.55 -20.55 -21.64
C ALA A 55 5.56 -19.01 -21.40
N PRO A 56 6.73 -18.39 -21.14
CA PRO A 56 6.83 -16.94 -20.91
C PRO A 56 6.22 -16.10 -22.04
N ALA A 57 6.37 -16.54 -23.29
CA ALA A 57 5.77 -15.86 -24.46
C ALA A 57 4.25 -15.75 -24.37
N ARG A 58 3.56 -16.80 -23.91
CA ARG A 58 2.10 -16.76 -23.70
C ARG A 58 1.73 -15.83 -22.56
N LYS A 59 2.49 -15.83 -21.46
CA LYS A 59 2.26 -14.91 -20.33
C LYS A 59 2.44 -13.44 -20.76
N ARG A 60 3.47 -13.14 -21.56
CA ARG A 60 3.67 -11.79 -22.13
C ARG A 60 2.51 -11.35 -23.01
N ALA A 61 1.97 -12.26 -23.84
CA ALA A 61 0.80 -11.96 -24.65
C ALA A 61 -0.42 -11.62 -23.80
N VAL A 62 -0.65 -12.33 -22.70
CA VAL A 62 -1.73 -12.03 -21.74
C VAL A 62 -1.55 -10.63 -21.14
N ILE A 63 -0.33 -10.27 -20.70
CA ILE A 63 -0.07 -8.91 -20.20
C ILE A 63 -0.27 -7.85 -21.27
N ALA A 64 0.16 -8.11 -22.51
CA ALA A 64 -0.05 -7.16 -23.60
C ALA A 64 -1.54 -6.90 -23.85
N ARG A 65 -2.37 -7.94 -23.81
CA ARG A 65 -3.84 -7.81 -23.90
C ARG A 65 -4.45 -7.09 -22.70
N LEU A 66 -3.99 -7.39 -21.49
CA LEU A 66 -4.47 -6.68 -20.29
C LEU A 66 -4.11 -5.19 -20.34
N ALA A 67 -2.94 -4.84 -20.86
CA ALA A 67 -2.51 -3.45 -21.08
C ALA A 67 -3.30 -2.72 -22.19
N GLU A 68 -4.03 -3.44 -23.05
CA GLU A 68 -4.98 -2.85 -24.00
C GLU A 68 -6.33 -2.54 -23.34
N MET A 69 -6.73 -3.37 -22.36
CA MET A 69 -8.00 -3.24 -21.64
C MET A 69 -7.91 -2.32 -20.42
N MET A 70 -6.71 -2.10 -19.90
CA MET A 70 -6.42 -1.26 -18.75
C MET A 70 -5.39 -0.21 -19.15
N PRO A 71 -5.52 1.06 -18.71
CA PRO A 71 -4.55 2.10 -19.00
C PRO A 71 -3.27 1.89 -18.17
N LEU A 72 -2.45 0.91 -18.56
CA LEU A 72 -1.15 0.65 -17.95
C LEU A 72 -0.09 1.48 -18.66
N CYS A 73 0.68 2.26 -17.91
CA CYS A 73 1.84 2.96 -18.43
C CYS A 73 2.93 1.98 -18.88
N ARG A 74 3.86 2.49 -19.71
CA ARG A 74 4.94 1.69 -20.29
C ARG A 74 5.82 1.07 -19.21
N GLU A 75 6.07 1.81 -18.13
CA GLU A 75 6.92 1.41 -17.03
C GLU A 75 6.31 0.25 -16.24
N VAL A 76 5.02 0.32 -15.91
CA VAL A 76 4.29 -0.78 -15.27
C VAL A 76 4.26 -2.01 -16.16
N LYS A 77 3.97 -1.85 -17.46
CA LYS A 77 3.99 -2.95 -18.43
C LYS A 77 5.36 -3.64 -18.47
N ASN A 78 6.44 -2.87 -18.61
CA ASN A 78 7.80 -3.40 -18.65
C ASN A 78 8.15 -4.11 -17.35
N PHE A 79 7.78 -3.53 -16.21
CA PHE A 79 8.00 -4.12 -14.90
C PHE A 79 7.32 -5.48 -14.74
N LEU A 80 6.06 -5.59 -15.17
CA LEU A 80 5.33 -6.86 -15.15
C LEU A 80 5.97 -7.91 -16.08
N MET A 81 6.49 -7.49 -17.25
CA MET A 81 7.25 -8.39 -18.14
C MET A 81 8.52 -8.91 -17.47
N VAL A 82 9.27 -8.06 -16.78
CA VAL A 82 10.47 -8.46 -16.02
C VAL A 82 10.11 -9.47 -14.95
N LEU A 83 9.02 -9.26 -14.19
CA LEU A 83 8.57 -10.22 -13.19
C LEU A 83 8.20 -11.59 -13.80
N ILE A 84 7.58 -11.61 -14.98
CA ILE A 84 7.28 -12.86 -15.70
C ILE A 84 8.57 -13.57 -16.11
N ASP A 85 9.51 -12.83 -16.70
CA ASP A 85 10.75 -13.39 -17.24
C ASP A 85 11.60 -14.05 -16.14
N HIS A 86 11.59 -13.46 -14.94
CA HIS A 86 12.26 -14.02 -13.78
C HIS A 86 11.42 -15.05 -13.00
N ARG A 87 10.23 -15.43 -13.49
CA ARG A 87 9.29 -16.34 -12.82
C ARG A 87 8.91 -15.89 -11.40
N ARG A 88 8.76 -14.57 -11.21
CA ARG A 88 8.42 -13.91 -9.93
C ARG A 88 7.01 -13.32 -9.89
N SER A 89 6.12 -13.75 -10.78
CA SER A 89 4.71 -13.33 -10.79
C SER A 89 3.98 -13.61 -9.47
N GLY A 90 4.35 -14.66 -8.74
CA GLY A 90 3.78 -14.97 -7.42
C GLY A 90 4.17 -14.00 -6.29
N ALA A 91 5.26 -13.25 -6.47
CA ALA A 91 5.70 -12.25 -5.49
C ALA A 91 5.07 -10.86 -5.73
N LEU A 92 4.22 -10.71 -6.74
CA LEU A 92 3.71 -9.40 -7.16
C LEU A 92 3.08 -8.61 -6.00
N SER A 93 2.21 -9.23 -5.20
CA SER A 93 1.57 -8.57 -4.06
C SER A 93 2.59 -8.03 -3.04
N GLU A 94 3.61 -8.82 -2.72
CA GLU A 94 4.68 -8.38 -1.80
C GLU A 94 5.53 -7.27 -2.41
N VAL A 95 5.77 -7.32 -3.73
CA VAL A 95 6.57 -6.30 -4.43
C VAL A 95 5.82 -4.98 -4.47
N ILE A 96 4.50 -5.01 -4.73
CA ILE A 96 3.65 -3.80 -4.67
C ILE A 96 3.71 -3.18 -3.28
N ALA A 97 3.54 -3.99 -2.23
CA ALA A 97 3.60 -3.50 -0.85
C ALA A 97 4.99 -2.90 -0.50
N SER A 98 6.07 -3.54 -0.98
CA SER A 98 7.43 -3.05 -0.77
C SER A 98 7.71 -1.76 -1.54
N PHE A 99 7.22 -1.65 -2.78
CA PHE A 99 7.35 -0.46 -3.62
C PHE A 99 6.63 0.74 -3.00
N GLU A 100 5.40 0.51 -2.54
CA GLU A 100 4.60 1.47 -1.81
C GLU A 100 5.33 2.04 -0.58
N ALA A 101 5.87 1.16 0.26
CA ALA A 101 6.63 1.57 1.44
C ALA A 101 7.90 2.36 1.09
N GLU A 102 8.56 2.00 -0.01
CA GLU A 102 9.78 2.67 -0.46
C GLU A 102 9.50 4.04 -1.06
N ILE A 103 8.45 4.18 -1.88
CA ILE A 103 8.00 5.48 -2.40
C ILE A 103 7.59 6.40 -1.26
N ASP A 104 6.84 5.91 -0.28
CA ASP A 104 6.44 6.70 0.88
C ASP A 104 7.67 7.20 1.66
N GLY A 105 8.66 6.33 1.86
CA GLY A 105 9.95 6.71 2.46
C GLY A 105 10.69 7.78 1.67
N ARG A 106 10.74 7.68 0.34
CA ARG A 106 11.42 8.65 -0.54
C ARG A 106 10.69 9.99 -0.64
N LEU A 107 9.37 9.99 -0.60
CA LEU A 107 8.53 11.19 -0.62
C LEU A 107 8.39 11.85 0.76
N GLY A 108 8.96 11.25 1.81
CA GLY A 108 8.81 11.72 3.19
C GLY A 108 7.36 11.60 3.70
N VAL A 109 6.59 10.70 3.11
CA VAL A 109 5.22 10.39 3.50
C VAL A 109 5.24 9.33 4.60
N VAL A 110 4.54 9.59 5.69
CA VAL A 110 4.33 8.62 6.77
C VAL A 110 2.91 8.09 6.71
N ARG A 111 2.75 6.77 6.74
CA ARG A 111 1.44 6.13 6.86
C ARG A 111 0.96 6.21 8.30
N ALA A 112 -0.30 6.57 8.47
CA ALA A 112 -0.98 6.52 9.75
C ALA A 112 -2.17 5.56 9.65
N ASP A 113 -2.14 4.48 10.42
CA ASP A 113 -3.30 3.61 10.58
C ASP A 113 -4.29 4.32 11.50
N VAL A 114 -5.48 4.63 10.99
CA VAL A 114 -6.52 5.31 11.77
C VAL A 114 -7.60 4.29 12.06
N ARG A 115 -7.83 3.98 13.34
CA ARG A 115 -8.92 3.11 13.78
C ARG A 115 -10.01 3.95 14.39
N SER A 116 -11.23 3.82 13.87
CA SER A 116 -12.39 4.56 14.34
C SER A 116 -13.59 3.65 14.55
N ALA A 117 -14.42 3.97 15.54
CA ALA A 117 -15.65 3.23 15.82
C ALA A 117 -16.68 3.34 14.68
N GLN A 118 -16.63 4.44 13.92
CA GLN A 118 -17.51 4.72 12.79
C GLN A 118 -16.68 5.13 11.57
N ALA A 119 -17.24 4.98 10.38
CA ALA A 119 -16.62 5.48 9.16
C ALA A 119 -16.42 6.99 9.27
N LEU A 120 -15.19 7.45 9.06
CA LEU A 120 -14.85 8.87 9.04
C LEU A 120 -15.35 9.50 7.74
N SER A 121 -15.92 10.70 7.81
CA SER A 121 -16.25 11.46 6.61
C SER A 121 -14.98 11.98 5.92
N ALA A 122 -15.06 12.29 4.62
CA ALA A 122 -13.92 12.82 3.86
C ALA A 122 -13.33 14.09 4.52
N ASP A 123 -14.19 14.97 5.05
CA ASP A 123 -13.77 16.19 5.75
C ASP A 123 -13.01 15.87 7.05
N GLN A 124 -13.46 14.87 7.81
CA GLN A 124 -12.79 14.43 9.03
C GLN A 124 -11.42 13.81 8.73
N VAL A 125 -11.32 13.02 7.65
CA VAL A 125 -10.05 12.44 7.19
C VAL A 125 -9.08 13.56 6.79
N GLN A 126 -9.53 14.56 6.03
CA GLN A 126 -8.66 15.68 5.64
C GLN A 126 -8.20 16.52 6.84
N ALA A 127 -9.11 16.85 7.76
CA ALA A 127 -8.78 17.62 8.96
C ALA A 127 -7.76 16.86 9.85
N LEU A 128 -7.96 15.55 10.02
CA LEU A 128 -7.05 14.70 10.78
C LEU A 128 -5.67 14.60 10.11
N ALA A 129 -5.64 14.47 8.78
CA ALA A 129 -4.38 14.43 8.03
C ALA A 129 -3.60 15.74 8.16
N ALA A 130 -4.30 16.89 8.12
CA ALA A 130 -3.69 18.21 8.28
C ALA A 130 -3.09 18.41 9.68
N GLU A 131 -3.82 18.04 10.74
CA GLU A 131 -3.31 18.12 12.12
C GLU A 131 -2.13 17.17 12.34
N LEU A 132 -2.20 15.93 11.87
CA LEU A 132 -1.10 14.97 11.99
C LEU A 132 0.12 15.41 11.17
N ALA A 133 -0.07 16.04 10.01
CA ALA A 133 1.02 16.62 9.24
C ALA A 133 1.69 17.78 9.99
N ARG A 134 0.91 18.62 10.69
CA ARG A 134 1.43 19.70 11.53
C ARG A 134 2.24 19.17 12.73
N VAL A 135 1.76 18.11 13.38
CA VAL A 135 2.43 17.50 14.55
C VAL A 135 3.69 16.74 14.15
N THR A 136 3.66 16.03 13.02
CA THR A 136 4.80 15.18 12.58
C THR A 136 5.80 15.92 11.70
N GLY A 137 5.45 17.08 11.15
CA GLY A 137 6.26 17.83 10.20
C GLY A 137 6.44 17.12 8.85
N LYS A 138 5.65 16.08 8.57
CA LYS A 138 5.73 15.23 7.37
C LYS A 138 4.35 15.11 6.73
N LYS A 139 4.30 14.74 5.44
CA LYS A 139 3.02 14.41 4.80
C LYS A 139 2.49 13.11 5.40
N VAL A 140 1.25 13.10 5.88
CA VAL A 140 0.64 11.92 6.48
C VAL A 140 -0.41 11.35 5.53
N LYS A 141 -0.26 10.07 5.17
CA LYS A 141 -1.27 9.32 4.43
C LYS A 141 -2.07 8.47 5.41
N LEU A 142 -3.35 8.78 5.54
CA LEU A 142 -4.25 8.06 6.45
C LEU A 142 -4.78 6.79 5.79
N ASP A 143 -4.76 5.69 6.53
CA ASP A 143 -5.45 4.44 6.18
C ASP A 143 -6.57 4.21 7.22
N PRO A 144 -7.80 4.70 6.97
CA PRO A 144 -8.91 4.57 7.91
C PRO A 144 -9.48 3.15 7.90
N LYS A 145 -9.54 2.54 9.08
CA LYS A 145 -10.17 1.25 9.37
C LYS A 145 -11.28 1.44 10.39
N VAL A 146 -12.44 0.87 10.08
CA VAL A 146 -13.57 0.86 11.00
C VAL A 146 -13.45 -0.34 11.92
N GLU A 147 -13.32 -0.10 13.22
CA GLU A 147 -13.24 -1.11 14.27
C GLU A 147 -14.39 -0.87 15.26
N PRO A 148 -15.52 -1.60 15.13
CA PRO A 148 -16.71 -1.42 15.98
C PRO A 148 -16.45 -1.73 17.46
N GLU A 149 -15.36 -2.43 17.79
CA GLU A 149 -14.94 -2.73 19.16
C GLU A 149 -14.50 -1.47 19.93
N LEU A 150 -14.16 -0.40 19.23
CA LEU A 150 -13.91 0.90 19.84
C LEU A 150 -15.23 1.50 20.34
N ILE A 151 -15.36 1.61 21.66
CA ILE A 151 -16.54 2.18 22.33
C ILE A 151 -16.76 3.67 21.94
N GLY A 152 -15.71 4.33 21.43
CA GLY A 152 -15.80 5.65 20.82
C GLY A 152 -14.44 6.33 20.66
N GLY A 153 -14.32 7.23 19.67
CA GLY A 153 -13.12 8.01 19.39
C GLY A 153 -12.23 7.41 18.30
N VAL A 154 -11.01 7.96 18.17
CA VAL A 154 -10.07 7.65 17.08
C VAL A 154 -8.71 7.28 17.67
N GLN A 155 -8.16 6.15 17.26
CA GLN A 155 -6.78 5.76 17.55
C GLN A 155 -5.97 5.88 16.26
N VAL A 156 -4.87 6.64 16.30
CA VAL A 156 -3.97 6.83 15.16
C VAL A 156 -2.62 6.21 15.48
N ARG A 157 -2.11 5.34 14.62
CA ARG A 157 -0.76 4.75 14.76
C ARG A 157 0.12 5.20 13.61
N ILE A 158 1.23 5.86 13.92
CA ILE A 158 2.26 6.29 12.97
C ILE A 158 3.56 5.58 13.32
N GLY A 159 3.95 4.58 12.52
CA GLY A 159 5.11 3.75 12.80
C GLY A 159 4.99 3.06 14.17
N SER A 160 5.85 3.43 15.12
CA SER A 160 5.83 2.94 16.51
C SER A 160 5.03 3.82 17.48
N THR A 161 4.60 5.01 17.05
CA THR A 161 3.91 5.97 17.94
C THR A 161 2.41 5.81 17.79
N VAL A 162 1.72 5.56 18.91
CA VAL A 162 0.26 5.49 18.97
C VAL A 162 -0.28 6.76 19.62
N TYR A 163 -1.06 7.52 18.86
CA TYR A 163 -1.85 8.65 19.33
C TYR A 163 -3.27 8.15 19.60
N ASP A 164 -3.59 7.93 20.86
CA ASP A 164 -4.90 7.40 21.26
C ASP A 164 -5.82 8.54 21.73
N GLY A 165 -6.80 8.88 20.90
CA GLY A 165 -7.90 9.78 21.24
C GLY A 165 -9.20 9.04 21.56
N SER A 166 -9.16 7.72 21.79
CA SER A 166 -10.34 6.91 22.09
C SER A 166 -10.82 7.08 23.53
N VAL A 167 -12.12 6.94 23.73
CA VAL A 167 -12.78 6.95 25.04
C VAL A 167 -12.28 5.77 25.88
N GLN A 168 -12.04 4.62 25.23
CA GLN A 168 -11.48 3.43 25.85
C GLN A 168 -10.07 3.66 26.39
N GLY A 169 -9.20 4.32 25.62
CA GLY A 169 -7.86 4.71 26.09
C GLY A 169 -7.88 5.65 27.31
N ARG A 170 -8.85 6.57 27.38
CA ARG A 170 -9.06 7.43 28.57
C ARG A 170 -9.50 6.63 29.79
N LEU A 171 -10.41 5.68 29.63
CA LEU A 171 -10.89 4.81 30.72
C LEU A 171 -9.78 3.88 31.23
N ASP A 172 -8.96 3.31 30.34
CA ASP A 172 -7.81 2.46 30.72
C ASP A 172 -6.69 3.27 31.37
N ALA A 173 -6.50 4.54 31.00
CA ALA A 173 -5.56 5.43 31.68
C ALA A 173 -6.02 5.75 33.11
N LEU A 174 -7.32 6.05 33.29
CA LEU A 174 -7.93 6.27 34.60
C LEU A 174 -7.87 5.03 35.48
N GLY A 175 -8.21 3.85 34.94
CA GLY A 175 -8.12 2.58 35.66
C GLY A 175 -6.69 2.22 36.09
N ARG A 176 -5.68 2.58 35.30
CA ARG A 176 -4.27 2.44 35.69
C ARG A 176 -3.86 3.42 36.77
N GLN A 177 -4.31 4.68 36.72
CA GLN A 177 -4.05 5.66 37.78
C GLN A 177 -4.70 5.25 39.11
N LEU A 178 -5.90 4.67 39.07
CA LEU A 178 -6.62 4.22 40.26
C LEU A 178 -6.07 2.90 40.85
N ARG A 179 -5.29 2.13 40.09
CA ARG A 179 -4.61 0.91 40.58
C ARG A 179 -3.17 1.16 41.04
N ALA A 180 -2.61 2.32 40.70
CA ALA A 180 -1.24 2.70 41.03
C ALA A 180 -1.13 3.67 42.23
N GLY A 181 -2.26 4.01 42.86
CA GLY A 181 -2.35 4.71 44.14
C GLY A 181 -3.08 3.84 45.17
#